data_AF-B7PHC8-F1
#
_entry.id   AF-B7PHC8-F1
#
_cell.length_a   1.000
_cell.length_b   1.000
_cell.length_c   1.000
_cell.angle_alpha   90.00
_cell.angle_beta   90.00
_cell.angle_gamma   90.00
#
_symmetry.space_group_name_H-M   'P 1'
#
loop_
_entity.id
_entity.type
_entity.pdbx_description
1 polymer ?
#
loop_
_entity_poly.entity_id
_entity_poly.type
_entity_poly.pdbx_seq_one_letter_code
_entity_poly.pdbx_strand_id
1 'polypeptide(L)' 'VWESQRDEHLAALAEAPVDLSGDVRCDSPGHSAKFLTYCSYLNQLGKILHSELVRVKELKLLI' A
#
# COMPACT_ATOMS: atom_id res chain seq x y z
N VAL A 1 0.43 16.88 5.79
CA VAL A 1 0.73 17.27 4.38
C VAL A 1 0.48 16.10 3.45
N TRP A 2 1.21 14.97 3.59
CA TRP A 2 1.00 13.77 2.76
C TRP A 2 -0.43 13.21 2.84
N GLU A 3 -0.97 13.00 4.04
CA GLU A 3 -2.33 12.47 4.24
C GLU A 3 -3.39 13.35 3.59
N SER A 4 -3.29 14.67 3.76
CA SER A 4 -4.23 15.64 3.16
C SER A 4 -4.21 15.61 1.64
N GLN A 5 -3.04 15.47 1.01
CA GLN A 5 -2.91 15.37 -0.46
C GLN A 5 -3.42 14.02 -0.97
N ARG A 6 -3.19 12.94 -0.23
CA ARG A 6 -3.74 11.62 -0.55
C ARG A 6 -5.28 11.68 -0.54
N ASP A 7 -5.86 12.29 0.48
CA ASP A 7 -7.31 12.37 0.64
C ASP A 7 -7.95 13.24 -0.47
N GLU A 8 -7.31 14.33 -0.88
CA GLU A 8 -7.75 15.16 -2.02
C GLU A 8 -7.70 14.38 -3.34
N HIS A 9 -6.64 13.60 -3.55
CA HIS A 9 -6.51 12.73 -4.71
C HIS A 9 -7.55 11.60 -4.73
N LEU A 10 -7.82 10.99 -3.57
CA LEU A 10 -8.85 9.97 -3.41
C LEU A 10 -10.25 10.52 -3.65
N ALA A 11 -10.54 11.71 -3.15
CA ALA A 11 -11.82 12.38 -3.38
C ALA A 11 -12.07 12.62 -4.88
N ALA A 12 -11.02 12.96 -5.64
CA ALA A 12 -11.12 13.14 -7.09
C ALA A 12 -11.37 11.84 -7.88
N LEU A 13 -11.21 10.67 -7.25
CA LEU A 13 -11.36 9.35 -7.88
C LEU A 13 -12.60 8.58 -7.42
N ALA A 14 -13.32 9.10 -6.41
CA ALA A 14 -14.44 8.40 -5.77
C ALA A 14 -15.56 7.99 -6.73
N GLU A 15 -15.67 8.66 -7.88
CA GLU A 15 -16.71 8.44 -8.90
C GLU A 15 -16.19 7.63 -10.11
N ALA A 16 -14.91 7.26 -10.14
CA ALA A 16 -14.27 6.60 -11.27
C ALA A 16 -13.90 5.14 -10.94
N PRO A 17 -13.96 4.20 -11.92
CA PRO A 17 -13.40 2.87 -11.72
C PRO A 17 -11.91 2.98 -11.44
N VAL A 18 -11.49 2.45 -10.29
CA VAL A 18 -10.13 2.52 -9.76
C VAL A 18 -9.38 1.25 -10.11
N ASP A 19 -8.17 1.38 -10.66
CA ASP A 19 -7.28 0.26 -10.96
C ASP A 19 -6.16 0.26 -9.91
N LEU A 20 -6.38 -0.55 -8.88
CA LEU A 20 -5.48 -0.71 -7.75
C LEU A 20 -4.52 -1.86 -8.03
N SER A 21 -3.25 -1.51 -8.18
CA SER A 21 -2.16 -2.47 -8.23
C SER A 21 -1.47 -2.53 -6.87
N GLY A 22 -1.02 -3.72 -6.47
CA GLY A 22 -0.30 -3.91 -5.22
C GLY A 22 1.06 -4.56 -5.47
N ASP A 23 2.09 -4.10 -4.78
CA ASP A 23 3.36 -4.84 -4.70
C ASP A 23 3.65 -5.18 -3.24
N VAL A 24 4.13 -6.39 -3.03
CA VAL A 24 4.47 -6.90 -1.70
C VAL A 24 5.91 -7.39 -1.75
N ARG A 25 6.79 -6.73 -1.01
CA ARG A 25 8.20 -7.08 -0.96
C ARG A 25 8.61 -7.52 0.41
N CYS A 26 9.31 -8.65 0.46
CA CYS A 26 9.95 -9.13 1.66
C CYS A 26 11.33 -8.48 1.78
N ASP A 27 11.47 -7.55 2.72
CA ASP A 27 12.65 -6.67 2.81
C ASP A 27 13.79 -7.25 3.67
N SER A 28 13.94 -8.58 3.75
CA SER A 28 15.11 -9.16 4.44
C SER A 28 15.72 -10.35 3.70
N PRO A 29 17.06 -10.36 3.48
CA PRO A 29 17.74 -11.51 2.94
C PRO A 29 17.91 -12.59 4.04
N GLY A 30 17.35 -13.78 3.79
CA GLY A 30 17.55 -14.97 4.64
C GLY A 30 16.27 -15.57 5.22
N HIS A 31 16.40 -16.77 5.81
CA HIS A 31 15.37 -17.67 6.37
C HIS A 31 14.41 -17.04 7.42
N SER A 32 14.53 -15.74 7.71
CA SER A 32 13.71 -15.01 8.66
C SER A 32 13.30 -13.67 8.05
N ALA A 33 12.40 -13.74 7.06
CA ALA A 33 11.53 -12.65 6.67
C ALA A 33 10.88 -12.03 7.90
N LYS A 34 11.42 -10.92 8.43
CA LYS A 34 10.86 -10.26 9.63
C LYS A 34 9.94 -9.11 9.29
N PHE A 35 10.12 -8.51 8.12
CA PHE A 35 9.39 -7.34 7.66
C PHE A 35 8.90 -7.54 6.23
N LEU A 36 7.71 -7.01 5.98
CA LEU A 36 7.01 -7.05 4.70
C LEU A 36 6.54 -5.63 4.40
N THR A 37 6.92 -5.08 3.27
CA THR A 37 6.34 -3.82 2.81
C THR A 37 5.21 -4.13 1.85
N TYR A 38 4.02 -3.60 2.13
CA TYR A 38 2.94 -3.58 1.16
C TYR A 38 2.75 -2.17 0.63
N CYS A 39 2.57 -2.05 -0.69
CA CYS A 39 2.33 -0.79 -1.37
C CYS A 39 1.06 -0.93 -2.21
N SER A 40 0.10 -0.02 -2.02
CA SER A 40 -1.03 0.17 -2.93
C SER A 40 -0.71 1.27 -3.91
N TYR A 41 -0.64 0.93 -5.18
CA TYR A 41 -0.39 1.83 -6.29
C TYR A 41 -1.67 2.09 -7.06
N LEU A 42 -1.89 3.35 -7.38
CA LEU A 42 -2.98 3.78 -8.22
C LEU A 42 -2.45 4.15 -9.60
N ASN A 43 -2.84 3.36 -10.59
CA ASN A 43 -2.34 3.50 -11.95
C ASN A 43 -2.80 4.82 -12.60
N GLN A 44 -4.06 5.22 -12.38
CA GLN A 44 -4.65 6.45 -12.93
C GLN A 44 -3.86 7.72 -12.57
N LEU A 45 -3.33 7.79 -11.34
CA LEU A 45 -2.57 8.94 -10.86
C LEU A 45 -1.07 8.77 -11.00
N GLY A 46 -0.61 7.57 -11.33
CA GLY A 46 0.80 7.23 -11.33
C GLY A 46 1.44 7.30 -9.93
N LYS A 47 0.67 7.12 -8.86
CA LYS A 47 1.08 7.41 -7.47
C LYS A 47 0.87 6.22 -6.53
N ILE A 48 1.76 6.10 -5.53
CA ILE A 48 1.56 5.20 -4.39
C ILE A 48 0.57 5.88 -3.44
N LEU A 49 -0.52 5.18 -3.15
CA LEU A 49 -1.60 5.64 -2.29
C LEU A 49 -1.34 5.34 -0.82
N HIS A 50 -0.82 4.14 -0.57
CA HIS A 50 -0.51 3.65 0.77
C HIS A 50 0.73 2.77 0.71
N SER A 51 1.59 2.90 1.70
CA SER A 51 2.70 1.98 1.91
C SER A 51 2.85 1.78 3.40
N GLU A 52 3.00 0.52 3.82
CA GLU A 52 3.20 0.20 5.21
C GLU A 52 4.11 -1.00 5.38
N LEU A 53 4.99 -0.87 6.38
CA LEU A 53 5.96 -1.88 6.76
C LEU A 53 5.38 -2.70 7.91
N VAL A 54 5.04 -3.95 7.63
CA VAL A 54 4.42 -4.87 8.58
C VAL A 54 5.48 -5.84 9.08
N ARG A 55 5.52 -6.08 10.40
CA ARG A 55 6.33 -7.16 10.95
C ARG A 55 5.57 -8.48 10.83
N VAL A 56 6.24 -9.57 10.45
CA VAL A 56 5.60 -10.89 10.17
C VAL A 56 4.78 -11.46 11.35
N LYS A 57 5.02 -11.01 12.59
CA LYS A 57 4.22 -11.39 13.77
C LYS A 57 2.94 -10.57 13.98
N GLU A 58 2.72 -9.50 13.22
CA GLU A 58 1.59 -8.56 13.35
C GLU A 58 0.52 -8.78 12.27
N LEU A 59 0.66 -9.83 11.46
CA LEU A 59 -0.33 -10.24 10.45
C LEU A 59 -1.62 -10.72 11.13
N LYS A 60 -2.54 -9.79 11.38
CA LYS A 60 -3.95 -10.13 11.60
C LYS A 60 -4.56 -10.48 10.25
N LEU A 61 -4.71 -11.77 9.97
CA LEU A 61 -5.63 -12.23 8.92
C LEU A 61 -7.03 -11.72 9.27
N LEU A 62 -7.50 -10.72 8.52
CA LEU A 62 -8.92 -10.42 8.40
C LEU A 62 -9.38 -11.12 7.12
N ILE A 63 -9.99 -12.30 7.30
CA ILE A 63 -10.74 -13.02 6.26
C ILE A 63 -12.19 -12.57 6.36
#